data_AF-A0AAE2BTV4-F1
#
_entry.id   AF-A0AAE2BTV4-F1
#
_cell.length_a   1.000
_cell.length_b   1.000
_cell.length_c   1.000
_cell.angle_alpha   90.00
_cell.angle_beta   90.00
_cell.angle_gamma   90.00
#
_symmetry.space_group_name_H-M   'P 1'
#
loop_
_entity.id
_entity.type
_entity.pdbx_description
1 polymer ?
#
loop_
_entity_poly.entity_id
_entity_poly.type
_entity_poly.pdbx_seq_one_letter_code
_entity_poly.pdbx_strand_id
1 'polypeptide(L)'
;MGCPVCMDDTRAFHLQHGRKACYFDCHKQFLPAHHPYQRNKKTFMKNHAENNVAHPRLTEDQILNQVANIIPAVEMPLLLTNGYGSDHKLTKKSIFWNLPYWSTLLIRHNLNVMHFEKNVFDNIFNTVDIKEKMKDNMNARRDLKIICNRPELELDECRPNIMPKMVYTLGKEQKRGSCEWIRGLKFLNGDASNLACCVDMTELQMHGMKSHDCHLFMQKLISIPIGMGYQKPIELAIFHLRIFIK
;
A
#
# COMPACT_ATOMS: atom_id res chain seq x y z
N MET A 1 -12.11 -4.26 3.11
CA MET A 1 -11.46 -3.90 4.39
C MET A 1 -11.59 -2.41 4.54
N GLY A 2 -12.48 -1.94 5.41
CA GLY A 2 -12.69 -0.51 5.64
C GLY A 2 -11.51 0.11 6.40
N CYS A 3 -11.38 1.43 6.34
CA CYS A 3 -10.40 2.16 7.14
C CYS A 3 -10.81 2.04 8.62
N PRO A 4 -9.96 1.55 9.54
CA PRO A 4 -10.33 1.42 10.96
C PRO A 4 -10.44 2.77 11.69
N VAL A 5 -10.04 3.86 11.02
CA VAL A 5 -10.15 5.22 11.54
C VAL A 5 -11.42 5.90 11.00
N CYS A 6 -11.66 5.82 9.69
CA CYS A 6 -12.87 6.42 9.09
C CYS A 6 -14.11 5.55 9.26
N MET A 7 -13.94 4.23 9.43
CA MET A 7 -15.03 3.25 9.49
C MET A 7 -16.01 3.43 8.31
N ASP A 8 -17.25 3.80 8.60
CA ASP A 8 -18.31 4.02 7.62
C ASP A 8 -18.18 5.32 6.84
N ASP A 9 -17.46 6.30 7.39
CA ASP A 9 -17.16 7.59 6.77
C ASP A 9 -15.95 7.53 5.83
N THR A 10 -15.55 6.31 5.44
CA THR A 10 -14.47 6.16 4.47
C THR A 10 -14.85 6.77 3.13
N ARG A 11 -14.01 7.68 2.63
CA ARG A 11 -14.16 8.28 1.30
C ARG A 11 -13.63 7.40 0.17
N ALA A 12 -13.46 6.11 0.44
CA ALA A 12 -13.10 5.14 -0.57
C ALA A 12 -14.20 5.07 -1.63
N PHE A 13 -13.80 4.95 -2.88
CA PHE A 13 -14.72 4.90 -4.02
C PHE A 13 -14.40 3.70 -4.89
N HIS A 14 -15.35 3.27 -5.72
CA HIS A 14 -15.10 2.18 -6.66
C HIS A 14 -14.57 2.74 -7.98
N LEU A 15 -13.48 2.16 -8.47
CA LEU A 15 -12.93 2.46 -9.80
C LEU A 15 -13.93 2.04 -10.88
N GLN A 16 -14.18 2.92 -11.86
CA GLN A 16 -15.15 2.69 -12.92
C GLN A 16 -14.74 1.55 -13.84
N HIS A 17 -13.47 1.50 -14.24
CA HIS A 17 -12.94 0.47 -15.14
C HIS A 17 -12.30 -0.69 -14.38
N GLY A 18 -11.54 -0.40 -13.33
CA GLY A 18 -10.88 -1.40 -12.49
C GLY A 18 -11.83 -2.20 -11.61
N ARG A 19 -13.05 -1.69 -11.35
CA ARG A 19 -14.10 -2.32 -10.52
C ARG A 19 -13.64 -2.76 -9.13
N LYS A 20 -12.68 -2.03 -8.57
CA LYS A 20 -12.11 -2.27 -7.23
C LYS A 20 -12.31 -1.04 -6.36
N ALA A 21 -12.43 -1.26 -5.06
CA ALA A 21 -12.37 -0.17 -4.09
C ALA A 21 -11.00 0.52 -4.14
N CYS A 22 -11.01 1.84 -4.13
CA CYS A 22 -9.85 2.71 -4.23
C CYS A 22 -9.85 3.67 -3.05
N TYR A 23 -8.69 3.81 -2.42
CA TYR A 23 -8.44 4.72 -1.30
C TYR A 23 -7.54 5.89 -1.74
N PHE A 24 -7.41 6.11 -3.06
CA PHE A 24 -6.60 7.20 -3.59
C PHE A 24 -7.10 8.54 -3.05
N ASP A 25 -6.17 9.42 -2.68
CA ASP A 25 -6.42 10.74 -2.11
C ASP A 25 -7.20 10.80 -0.78
N CYS A 26 -7.65 9.66 -0.23
CA CYS A 26 -8.41 9.60 1.02
C CYS A 26 -7.59 10.02 2.25
N HIS A 27 -6.25 10.03 2.15
CA HIS A 27 -5.34 10.32 3.24
C HIS A 27 -5.17 11.82 3.53
N LYS A 28 -5.50 12.71 2.58
CA LYS A 28 -5.26 14.17 2.75
C LYS A 28 -6.03 14.78 3.91
N GLN A 29 -7.18 14.21 4.26
CA GLN A 29 -8.00 14.66 5.41
C GLN A 29 -7.25 14.58 6.75
N PHE A 30 -6.21 13.74 6.84
CA PHE A 30 -5.41 13.58 8.06
C PHE A 30 -4.21 14.53 8.14
N LEU A 31 -3.99 15.34 7.09
CA LEU A 31 -2.94 16.35 7.09
C LEU A 31 -3.39 17.57 7.91
N PRO A 32 -2.45 18.35 8.49
CA PRO A 32 -2.79 19.62 9.14
C PRO A 32 -3.56 20.56 8.20
N ALA A 33 -4.48 21.36 8.75
CA ALA A 33 -5.35 22.27 8.00
C ALA A 33 -4.63 23.26 7.06
N HIS A 34 -3.37 23.59 7.38
CA HIS A 34 -2.54 24.50 6.57
C HIS A 34 -1.51 23.75 5.72
N HIS A 35 -1.58 22.43 5.64
CA HIS A 35 -0.64 21.65 4.85
C HIS A 35 -0.80 21.95 3.35
N PRO A 36 0.28 22.24 2.60
CA PRO A 36 0.20 22.64 1.19
C PRO A 36 -0.58 21.65 0.31
N TYR A 37 -0.52 20.36 0.62
CA TYR A 37 -1.22 19.32 -0.14
C TYR A 37 -2.73 19.35 -0.01
N GLN A 38 -3.30 19.94 1.05
CA GLN A 38 -4.77 20.06 1.16
C GLN A 38 -5.35 20.86 -0.01
N ARG A 39 -4.66 21.94 -0.42
CA ARG A 39 -5.09 22.80 -1.53
C ARG A 39 -4.56 22.36 -2.89
N ASN A 40 -3.82 21.24 -2.96
CA ASN A 40 -3.19 20.79 -4.19
C ASN A 40 -4.18 20.03 -5.08
N LYS A 41 -4.66 20.74 -6.11
CA LYS A 41 -5.63 20.27 -7.11
C LYS A 41 -4.99 19.59 -8.34
N LYS A 42 -3.66 19.50 -8.39
CA LYS A 42 -2.90 19.01 -9.57
C LYS A 42 -2.20 17.68 -9.33
N THR A 43 -1.50 17.53 -8.20
CA THR A 43 -0.64 16.36 -7.94
C THR A 43 -1.43 15.12 -7.50
N PHE A 44 -2.65 15.33 -6.98
CA PHE A 44 -3.52 14.30 -6.43
C PHE A 44 -4.77 14.11 -7.30
N MET A 45 -5.96 13.92 -6.70
CA MET A 45 -7.21 13.86 -7.44
C MET A 45 -7.45 15.18 -8.18
N LYS A 46 -7.79 15.06 -9.47
CA LYS A 46 -7.87 16.20 -10.37
C LYS A 46 -8.93 17.18 -9.90
N ASN A 47 -8.56 18.46 -9.84
CA ASN A 47 -9.44 19.56 -9.43
C ASN A 47 -10.02 19.43 -8.02
N HIS A 48 -9.45 18.58 -7.16
CA HIS A 48 -9.93 18.33 -5.80
C HIS A 48 -9.03 19.00 -4.75
N ALA A 49 -9.63 19.85 -3.93
CA ALA A 49 -9.02 20.35 -2.70
C ALA A 49 -9.68 19.67 -1.50
N GLU A 50 -8.85 19.24 -0.55
CA GLU A 50 -9.30 18.66 0.69
C GLU A 50 -9.64 19.76 1.69
N ASN A 51 -10.88 19.81 2.14
CA ASN A 51 -11.33 20.75 3.17
C ASN A 51 -11.91 20.02 4.40
N ASN A 52 -11.93 18.68 4.39
CA ASN A 52 -12.50 17.93 5.50
C ASN A 52 -11.54 17.92 6.69
N VAL A 53 -12.14 17.89 7.88
CA VAL A 53 -11.40 17.71 9.13
C VAL A 53 -11.13 16.22 9.31
N ALA A 54 -9.94 15.90 9.82
CA ALA A 54 -9.62 14.53 10.22
C ALA A 54 -10.68 14.02 11.20
N HIS A 55 -11.15 12.78 11.00
CA HIS A 55 -12.02 12.14 12.00
C HIS A 55 -11.32 12.13 13.36
N PRO A 56 -12.03 12.52 14.43
CA PRO A 56 -11.47 12.43 15.77
C PRO A 56 -11.10 10.98 16.07
N ARG A 57 -9.95 10.79 16.73
CA ARG A 57 -9.58 9.46 17.22
C ARG A 57 -10.61 9.06 18.26
N LEU A 58 -11.19 7.88 18.09
CA LEU A 58 -12.09 7.31 19.08
C LEU A 58 -11.34 7.09 20.40
N THR A 59 -12.01 7.39 21.51
CA THR A 59 -11.53 7.06 22.86
C THR A 59 -11.63 5.56 23.10
N GLU A 60 -10.87 5.07 24.09
CA GLU A 60 -10.92 3.66 24.54
C GLU A 60 -12.36 3.17 24.74
N ASP A 61 -13.16 3.90 25.51
CA ASP A 61 -14.55 3.53 25.79
C ASP A 61 -15.41 3.47 24.52
N GLN A 62 -15.24 4.42 23.59
CA GLN A 62 -15.97 4.42 22.33
C GLN A 62 -15.63 3.18 21.49
N ILE A 63 -14.37 2.78 21.49
CA ILE A 63 -13.91 1.60 20.76
C ILE A 63 -14.47 0.34 21.40
N LEU A 64 -14.36 0.19 22.72
CA LEU A 64 -14.87 -0.96 23.45
C LEU A 64 -16.37 -1.13 23.23
N ASN A 65 -17.14 -0.03 23.27
CA ASN A 65 -18.57 -0.04 22.98
C ASN A 65 -18.88 -0.49 21.54
N GLN A 66 -18.07 -0.09 20.55
CA GLN A 66 -18.25 -0.53 19.16
C GLN A 66 -18.01 -2.03 18.96
N VAL A 67 -17.07 -2.62 19.70
CA VAL A 67 -16.76 -4.07 19.57
C VAL A 67 -17.50 -4.95 20.57
N ALA A 68 -18.15 -4.38 21.58
CA ALA A 68 -18.84 -5.12 22.63
C ALA A 68 -19.93 -6.04 22.08
N ASN A 69 -20.66 -5.59 21.06
CA ASN A 69 -21.81 -6.30 20.48
C ASN A 69 -21.45 -7.22 19.29
N ILE A 70 -20.16 -7.29 18.92
CA ILE A 70 -19.72 -8.09 17.77
C ILE A 70 -19.51 -9.53 18.21
N ILE A 71 -20.36 -10.44 17.71
CA ILE A 71 -20.28 -11.87 18.00
C ILE A 71 -19.00 -12.46 17.36
N PRO A 72 -18.21 -13.28 18.08
CA PRO A 72 -17.05 -13.96 17.52
C PRO A 72 -17.42 -14.90 16.37
N ALA A 73 -16.63 -14.86 15.29
CA ALA A 73 -16.84 -15.71 14.11
C ALA A 73 -16.72 -17.23 14.40
N VAL A 74 -16.19 -17.60 15.56
CA VAL A 74 -16.04 -18.99 16.02
C VAL A 74 -17.37 -19.58 16.48
N GLU A 75 -18.31 -18.74 16.92
CA GLU A 75 -19.58 -19.20 17.48
C GLU A 75 -20.69 -19.34 16.43
N MET A 76 -20.64 -18.58 15.33
CA MET A 76 -21.66 -18.63 14.26
C MET A 76 -21.06 -18.36 12.87
N PRO A 77 -20.81 -19.40 12.04
CA PRO A 77 -20.15 -19.23 10.74
C PRO A 77 -21.01 -18.56 9.65
N LEU A 78 -22.34 -18.45 9.86
CA LEU A 78 -23.31 -18.17 8.79
C LEU A 78 -24.26 -17.00 9.05
N LEU A 79 -24.26 -16.40 10.23
CA LEU A 79 -25.14 -15.26 10.54
C LEU A 79 -24.32 -13.98 10.62
N LEU A 80 -24.68 -13.02 9.77
CA LEU A 80 -24.27 -11.63 9.91
C LEU A 80 -24.60 -11.22 11.35
N THR A 81 -23.56 -10.81 12.08
CA THR A 81 -23.67 -10.26 13.44
C THR A 81 -24.82 -9.25 13.50
N ASN A 82 -25.63 -9.29 14.57
CA ASN A 82 -26.69 -8.30 14.79
C ASN A 82 -26.13 -6.87 14.60
N GLY A 83 -26.79 -6.05 13.80
CA GLY A 83 -26.33 -4.70 13.47
C GLY A 83 -25.40 -4.59 12.26
N TYR A 84 -25.10 -5.69 11.54
CA TYR A 84 -24.32 -5.62 10.31
C TYR A 84 -25.05 -4.80 9.22
N GLY A 85 -24.38 -3.79 8.68
CA GLY A 85 -24.90 -2.90 7.64
C GLY A 85 -25.72 -1.71 8.16
N SER A 86 -26.16 -1.74 9.43
CA SER A 86 -26.81 -0.60 10.11
C SER A 86 -25.87 0.05 11.12
N ASP A 87 -25.34 -0.74 12.06
CA ASP A 87 -24.60 -0.26 13.24
C ASP A 87 -23.09 -0.43 13.04
N HIS A 88 -22.69 -1.46 12.26
CA HIS A 88 -21.29 -1.66 11.87
C HIS A 88 -21.16 -2.48 10.57
N LYS A 89 -20.01 -2.39 9.89
CA LYS A 89 -19.66 -3.24 8.72
C LYS A 89 -18.65 -4.35 9.04
N LEU A 90 -18.40 -4.61 10.32
CA LEU A 90 -17.48 -5.66 10.77
C LEU A 90 -18.14 -7.04 10.69
N THR A 91 -17.48 -7.99 10.03
CA THR A 91 -17.99 -9.37 9.85
C THR A 91 -17.40 -10.37 10.83
N LYS A 92 -16.30 -10.04 11.52
CA LYS A 92 -15.60 -10.95 12.43
C LYS A 92 -14.99 -10.20 13.61
N LYS A 93 -15.13 -10.77 14.82
CA LYS A 93 -14.32 -10.41 15.99
C LYS A 93 -12.92 -11.01 15.87
N SER A 94 -11.88 -10.21 16.01
CA SER A 94 -10.50 -10.74 16.11
C SER A 94 -10.21 -11.20 17.53
N ILE A 95 -9.49 -12.32 17.69
CA ILE A 95 -9.03 -12.79 19.02
C ILE A 95 -8.17 -11.74 19.74
N PHE A 96 -7.52 -10.87 18.97
CA PHE A 96 -6.65 -9.83 19.50
C PHE A 96 -7.40 -8.73 20.23
N TRP A 97 -8.71 -8.61 20.06
CA TRP A 97 -9.52 -7.64 20.80
C TRP A 97 -9.65 -7.99 22.28
N ASN A 98 -9.35 -9.23 22.67
CA ASN A 98 -9.32 -9.66 24.06
C ASN A 98 -7.99 -9.33 24.76
N LEU A 99 -7.00 -8.80 24.03
CA LEU A 99 -5.73 -8.42 24.64
C LEU A 99 -5.93 -7.15 25.50
N PRO A 100 -5.40 -7.11 26.74
CA PRO A 100 -5.62 -5.98 27.66
C PRO A 100 -5.16 -4.62 27.12
N TYR A 101 -4.22 -4.61 26.18
CA TYR A 101 -3.66 -3.40 25.59
C TYR A 101 -4.26 -3.07 24.21
N TRP A 102 -5.18 -3.89 23.67
CA TRP A 102 -5.67 -3.71 22.31
C TRP A 102 -6.35 -2.35 22.10
N SER A 103 -7.18 -1.94 23.07
CA SER A 103 -7.91 -0.67 23.06
C SER A 103 -6.97 0.55 23.05
N THR A 104 -5.79 0.42 23.66
CA THR A 104 -4.78 1.47 23.76
C THR A 104 -3.89 1.58 22.51
N LEU A 105 -3.95 0.61 21.58
CA LEU A 105 -3.20 0.66 20.34
C LEU A 105 -3.67 1.79 19.42
N LEU A 106 -2.73 2.57 18.90
CA LEU A 106 -3.00 3.58 17.88
C LEU A 106 -3.51 2.95 16.57
N ILE A 107 -2.98 1.78 16.21
CA ILE A 107 -3.38 1.02 15.02
C ILE A 107 -3.77 -0.40 15.43
N ARG A 108 -5.03 -0.57 15.78
CA ARG A 108 -5.64 -1.77 16.39
C ARG A 108 -5.67 -3.03 15.51
N HIS A 109 -5.43 -2.85 14.21
CA HIS A 109 -5.49 -3.93 13.22
C HIS A 109 -4.13 -4.25 12.59
N ASN A 110 -3.05 -3.55 12.98
CA ASN A 110 -1.71 -3.76 12.43
C ASN A 110 -0.85 -4.62 13.36
N LEU A 111 -1.21 -5.89 13.49
CA LEU A 111 -0.57 -6.82 14.43
C LEU A 111 0.50 -7.69 13.79
N ASN A 112 0.65 -7.64 12.46
CA ASN A 112 1.63 -8.40 11.74
C ASN A 112 2.44 -7.48 10.82
N VAL A 113 3.36 -6.74 11.44
CA VAL A 113 4.23 -5.75 10.78
C VAL A 113 4.98 -6.37 9.60
N MET A 114 5.58 -7.55 9.79
CA MET A 114 6.33 -8.23 8.72
C MET A 114 5.46 -8.58 7.51
N HIS A 115 4.22 -9.03 7.71
CA HIS A 115 3.32 -9.30 6.57
C HIS A 115 2.82 -8.02 5.90
N PHE A 116 2.58 -6.95 6.67
CA PHE A 116 2.26 -5.65 6.11
C PHE A 116 3.43 -5.14 5.25
N GLU A 117 4.64 -5.15 5.79
CA GLU A 117 5.84 -4.74 5.08
C GLU A 117 6.10 -5.61 3.86
N LYS A 118 5.90 -6.93 3.95
CA LYS A 118 5.95 -7.81 2.78
C LYS A 118 4.94 -7.37 1.71
N ASN A 119 3.72 -7.04 2.09
CA ASN A 119 2.73 -6.55 1.14
C ASN A 119 3.16 -5.21 0.52
N VAL A 120 3.72 -4.28 1.30
CA VAL A 120 4.25 -3.01 0.79
C VAL A 120 5.42 -3.26 -0.17
N PHE A 121 6.37 -4.10 0.24
CA PHE A 121 7.51 -4.56 -0.57
C PHE A 121 7.03 -5.13 -1.90
N ASP A 122 6.17 -6.16 -1.87
CA ASP A 122 5.66 -6.82 -3.06
C ASP A 122 4.98 -5.80 -3.99
N ASN A 123 4.21 -4.84 -3.44
CA ASN A 123 3.58 -3.80 -4.25
C ASN A 123 4.59 -2.88 -4.95
N ILE A 124 5.64 -2.46 -4.25
CA ILE A 124 6.69 -1.60 -4.84
C ILE A 124 7.42 -2.34 -5.94
N PHE A 125 7.86 -3.58 -5.66
CA PHE A 125 8.62 -4.39 -6.62
C PHE A 125 7.78 -4.82 -7.82
N ASN A 126 6.50 -5.17 -7.63
CA ASN A 126 5.59 -5.43 -8.75
C ASN A 126 5.37 -4.19 -9.63
N THR A 127 5.49 -2.97 -9.06
CA THR A 127 5.32 -1.72 -9.82
C THR A 127 6.58 -1.33 -10.60
N VAL A 128 7.78 -1.58 -10.06
CA VAL A 128 9.05 -1.17 -10.70
C VAL A 128 9.68 -2.28 -11.56
N ASP A 129 9.38 -3.55 -11.27
CA ASP A 129 10.17 -4.69 -11.77
C ASP A 129 9.35 -5.81 -12.45
N ILE A 130 8.26 -6.30 -11.86
CA ILE A 130 7.59 -7.53 -12.35
C ILE A 130 6.43 -7.22 -13.31
N LYS A 131 6.62 -7.49 -14.61
CA LYS A 131 5.63 -7.21 -15.67
C LYS A 131 4.30 -7.96 -15.46
N GLU A 132 4.35 -9.23 -15.04
CA GLU A 132 3.16 -10.08 -14.91
C GLU A 132 2.26 -9.71 -13.72
N LYS A 133 2.84 -9.12 -12.68
CA LYS A 133 2.13 -8.70 -11.46
C LYS A 133 1.90 -7.19 -11.41
N MET A 134 2.20 -6.50 -12.50
CA MET A 134 2.11 -5.06 -12.59
C MET A 134 0.65 -4.62 -12.41
N LYS A 135 0.42 -3.73 -11.44
CA LYS A 135 -0.90 -3.16 -11.17
C LYS A 135 -1.33 -2.08 -12.16
N ASP A 136 -0.42 -1.66 -13.02
CA ASP A 136 -0.67 -0.71 -14.09
C ASP A 136 -1.03 -1.46 -15.38
N ASN A 137 -2.29 -1.32 -15.79
CA ASN A 137 -2.89 -1.96 -16.95
C ASN A 137 -3.84 -0.96 -17.64
N MET A 138 -4.41 -1.35 -18.79
CA MET A 138 -5.29 -0.45 -19.57
C MET A 138 -6.47 0.09 -18.76
N ASN A 139 -7.09 -0.71 -17.90
CA ASN A 139 -8.21 -0.25 -17.06
C ASN A 139 -7.73 0.77 -16.02
N ALA A 140 -6.58 0.52 -15.39
CA ALA A 140 -5.96 1.48 -14.48
C ALA A 140 -5.64 2.82 -15.18
N ARG A 141 -5.20 2.81 -16.45
CA ARG A 141 -4.97 4.04 -17.23
C ARG A 141 -6.24 4.80 -17.58
N ARG A 142 -7.33 4.09 -17.88
CA ARG A 142 -8.66 4.71 -18.08
C ARG A 142 -9.17 5.36 -16.80
N ASP A 143 -9.08 4.66 -15.68
CA ASP A 143 -9.42 5.23 -14.37
C ASP A 143 -8.54 6.43 -14.02
N LEU A 144 -7.24 6.37 -14.34
CA LEU A 144 -6.29 7.46 -14.11
C LEU A 144 -6.69 8.73 -14.86
N LYS A 145 -7.14 8.65 -16.13
CA LYS A 145 -7.70 9.79 -16.89
C LYS A 145 -8.91 10.41 -16.19
N ILE A 146 -9.72 9.59 -15.53
CA ILE A 146 -10.93 10.03 -14.81
C ILE A 146 -10.56 10.68 -13.47
N ILE A 147 -9.55 10.19 -12.76
CA ILE A 147 -9.30 10.57 -11.36
C ILE A 147 -8.14 11.57 -11.22
N CYS A 148 -7.14 11.53 -12.09
CA CYS A 148 -5.89 12.27 -11.95
C CYS A 148 -5.68 13.27 -13.10
N ASN A 149 -4.84 14.29 -12.88
CA ASN A 149 -4.38 15.22 -13.92
C ASN A 149 -2.97 14.82 -14.38
N ARG A 150 -2.90 13.81 -15.25
CA ARG A 150 -1.66 13.18 -15.73
C ARG A 150 -1.76 12.87 -17.24
N PRO A 151 -1.92 13.90 -18.09
CA PRO A 151 -2.09 13.72 -19.53
C PRO A 151 -0.94 12.90 -20.17
N GLU A 152 0.27 13.02 -19.62
CA GLU A 152 1.45 12.28 -20.07
C GLU A 152 1.36 10.75 -19.85
N LEU A 153 0.41 10.30 -19.02
CA LEU A 153 0.17 8.89 -18.71
C LEU A 153 -1.14 8.36 -19.30
N GLU A 154 -1.93 9.19 -19.99
CA GLU A 154 -3.17 8.76 -20.62
C GLU A 154 -2.91 7.83 -21.82
N LEU A 155 -3.86 6.95 -22.13
CA LEU A 155 -3.77 6.11 -23.33
C LEU A 155 -3.91 7.00 -24.57
N ASP A 156 -3.08 6.73 -25.58
CA ASP A 156 -3.18 7.38 -26.89
C ASP A 156 -4.50 6.96 -27.58
N GLU A 157 -5.35 7.92 -27.91
CA GLU A 157 -6.64 7.66 -28.56
C GLU A 157 -6.46 7.10 -29.98
N CYS A 158 -5.36 7.45 -30.67
CA CYS A 158 -5.00 6.89 -31.96
C CYS A 158 -4.38 5.49 -31.84
N ARG A 159 -3.76 5.17 -30.70
CA ARG A 159 -3.11 3.88 -30.42
C ARG A 159 -3.48 3.35 -29.03
N PRO A 160 -4.74 2.96 -28.81
CA PRO A 160 -5.27 2.64 -27.48
C PRO A 160 -4.60 1.44 -26.79
N ASN A 161 -3.90 0.60 -27.56
CA ASN A 161 -3.18 -0.57 -27.06
C ASN A 161 -1.72 -0.28 -26.66
N ILE A 162 -1.23 0.95 -26.84
CA ILE A 162 0.13 1.33 -26.46
C ILE A 162 0.06 2.15 -25.17
N MET A 163 0.64 1.62 -24.10
CA MET A 163 0.73 2.31 -22.82
C MET A 163 1.99 3.19 -22.77
N PRO A 164 1.87 4.49 -22.44
CA PRO A 164 3.04 5.32 -22.19
C PRO A 164 3.90 4.74 -21.06
N LYS A 165 5.23 4.77 -21.24
CA LYS A 165 6.17 4.26 -20.26
C LYS A 165 6.08 5.07 -18.96
N MET A 166 5.98 4.38 -17.83
CA MET A 166 6.02 5.05 -16.53
C MET A 166 7.44 5.51 -16.20
N VAL A 167 7.51 6.66 -15.53
CA VAL A 167 8.73 7.27 -15.00
C VAL A 167 9.50 6.32 -14.06
N TYR A 168 8.79 5.37 -13.44
CA TYR A 168 9.33 4.40 -12.50
C TYR A 168 9.64 3.01 -13.06
N THR A 169 9.48 2.79 -14.36
CA THR A 169 9.83 1.50 -14.97
C THR A 169 11.33 1.41 -15.22
N LEU A 170 12.00 0.45 -14.58
CA LEU A 170 13.41 0.16 -14.79
C LEU A 170 13.66 -0.39 -16.21
N GLY A 171 14.68 0.13 -16.88
CA GLY A 171 15.19 -0.43 -18.14
C GLY A 171 15.91 -1.76 -17.93
N LYS A 172 16.15 -2.51 -19.01
CA LYS A 172 16.77 -3.84 -18.95
C LYS A 172 18.12 -3.85 -18.23
N GLU A 173 18.98 -2.87 -18.52
CA GLU A 173 20.30 -2.74 -17.87
C GLU A 173 20.19 -2.36 -16.38
N GLN A 174 19.23 -1.51 -16.02
CA GLN A 174 18.98 -1.16 -14.62
C GLN A 174 18.49 -2.38 -13.83
N LYS A 175 17.60 -3.20 -14.43
CA LYS A 175 17.14 -4.45 -13.82
C LYS A 175 18.28 -5.45 -13.64
N ARG A 176 19.13 -5.60 -14.66
CA ARG A 176 20.33 -6.46 -14.59
C ARG A 176 21.24 -6.02 -13.45
N GLY A 177 21.60 -4.74 -13.38
CA GLY A 177 22.41 -4.21 -12.29
C GLY A 177 21.77 -4.42 -10.91
N SER A 178 20.44 -4.26 -10.82
CA SER A 178 19.71 -4.52 -9.57
C SER A 178 19.75 -5.98 -9.15
N CYS A 179 19.51 -6.90 -10.07
CA CYS A 179 19.57 -8.34 -9.82
C CYS A 179 20.99 -8.77 -9.43
N GLU A 180 22.02 -8.26 -10.11
CA GLU A 180 23.42 -8.55 -9.80
C GLU A 180 23.81 -8.03 -8.42
N TRP A 181 23.39 -6.82 -8.07
CA TRP A 181 23.61 -6.24 -6.76
C TRP A 181 22.97 -7.10 -5.66
N ILE A 182 21.69 -7.46 -5.80
CA ILE A 182 20.97 -8.29 -4.81
C ILE A 182 21.60 -9.68 -4.68
N ARG A 183 21.99 -10.29 -5.80
CA ARG A 183 22.68 -11.58 -5.82
C ARG A 183 24.05 -11.54 -5.14
N GLY A 184 24.70 -10.38 -5.16
CA GLY A 184 25.98 -10.13 -4.49
C GLY A 184 25.86 -9.83 -2.99
N LEU A 185 24.66 -9.58 -2.48
CA LEU A 185 24.46 -9.26 -1.07
C LEU A 185 24.77 -10.46 -0.18
N LYS A 186 25.60 -10.24 0.84
CA LYS A 186 25.88 -11.19 1.90
C LYS A 186 25.47 -10.59 3.23
N PHE A 187 24.72 -11.37 4.00
CA PHE A 187 24.33 -11.04 5.36
C PHE A 187 25.15 -11.85 6.36
N LEU A 188 25.27 -11.37 7.60
CA LEU A 188 25.81 -12.16 8.68
C LEU A 188 24.91 -13.38 8.94
N ASN A 189 25.49 -14.48 9.43
CA ASN A 189 24.73 -15.70 9.68
C ASN A 189 23.56 -15.44 10.65
N GLY A 190 22.35 -15.81 10.22
CA GLY A 190 21.12 -15.63 10.98
C GLY A 190 20.36 -14.33 10.70
N ASP A 191 20.95 -13.38 9.97
CA ASP A 191 20.29 -12.11 9.66
C ASP A 191 19.26 -12.24 8.55
N ALA A 192 19.57 -12.88 7.41
CA ALA A 192 18.62 -13.02 6.30
C ALA A 192 18.81 -14.37 5.60
N SER A 193 17.83 -14.78 4.79
CA SER A 193 18.05 -15.88 3.86
C SER A 193 19.02 -15.47 2.74
N ASN A 194 19.56 -16.45 2.02
CA ASN A 194 20.41 -16.18 0.87
C ASN A 194 19.59 -15.55 -0.27
N LEU A 195 19.59 -14.21 -0.36
CA LEU A 195 18.82 -13.48 -1.37
C LEU A 195 19.24 -13.80 -2.80
N ALA A 196 20.44 -14.36 -3.03
CA ALA A 196 20.85 -14.84 -4.35
C ALA A 196 19.91 -15.92 -4.90
N CYS A 197 19.29 -16.73 -4.02
CA CYS A 197 18.31 -17.73 -4.41
C CYS A 197 16.94 -17.13 -4.78
N CYS A 198 16.72 -15.85 -4.49
CA CYS A 198 15.48 -15.13 -4.78
C CYS A 198 15.56 -14.34 -6.09
N VAL A 199 16.66 -14.42 -6.84
CA VAL A 199 16.90 -13.65 -8.06
C VAL A 199 17.00 -14.59 -9.27
N ASP A 200 16.15 -14.35 -10.27
CA ASP A 200 16.24 -14.97 -11.59
C ASP A 200 16.97 -14.02 -12.55
N MET A 201 18.16 -14.43 -12.98
CA MET A 201 18.99 -13.66 -13.92
C MET A 201 18.57 -13.81 -15.39
N THR A 202 17.73 -14.80 -15.71
CA THR A 202 17.18 -15.00 -17.06
C THR A 202 16.04 -14.01 -17.31
N GLU A 203 15.09 -13.99 -16.38
CA GLU A 203 13.92 -13.09 -16.45
C GLU A 203 14.20 -11.69 -15.87
N LEU A 204 15.33 -11.52 -15.17
CA LEU A 204 15.70 -10.30 -14.44
C LEU A 204 14.61 -9.90 -13.44
N GLN A 205 14.20 -10.85 -12.60
CA GLN A 205 13.12 -10.71 -11.63
C GLN A 205 13.47 -11.31 -10.27
N MET A 206 12.77 -10.86 -9.25
CA MET A 206 12.84 -11.47 -7.92
C MET A 206 11.61 -12.30 -7.59
N HIS A 207 11.83 -13.42 -6.89
CA HIS A 207 10.78 -14.31 -6.42
C HIS A 207 11.13 -14.96 -5.09
N GLY A 208 10.11 -15.41 -4.36
CA GLY A 208 10.28 -16.30 -3.21
C GLY A 208 10.89 -15.68 -1.94
N MET A 209 11.02 -14.36 -1.86
CA MET A 209 11.44 -13.70 -0.60
C MET A 209 10.41 -13.94 0.51
N LYS A 210 10.89 -14.33 1.69
CA LYS A 210 10.04 -14.50 2.86
C LYS A 210 9.72 -13.15 3.50
N SER A 211 8.71 -13.10 4.37
CA SER A 211 8.32 -11.87 5.08
C SER A 211 9.48 -11.24 5.84
N HIS A 212 10.32 -12.05 6.47
CA HIS A 212 11.54 -11.59 7.15
C HIS A 212 12.56 -10.96 6.20
N ASP A 213 12.78 -11.58 5.03
CA ASP A 213 13.71 -11.05 4.03
C ASP A 213 13.21 -9.70 3.48
N CYS A 214 11.92 -9.60 3.18
CA CYS A 214 11.28 -8.35 2.78
C CYS A 214 11.39 -7.29 3.88
N HIS A 215 11.15 -7.65 5.15
CA HIS A 215 11.27 -6.74 6.29
C HIS A 215 12.68 -6.12 6.37
N LEU A 216 13.71 -6.96 6.33
CA LEU A 216 15.10 -6.51 6.33
C LEU A 216 15.43 -5.67 5.11
N PHE A 217 14.87 -6.04 3.96
CA PHE A 217 15.04 -5.28 2.74
C PHE A 217 14.47 -3.86 2.89
N MET A 218 13.23 -3.73 3.35
CA MET A 218 12.56 -2.44 3.57
C MET A 218 13.30 -1.59 4.61
N GLN A 219 13.81 -2.19 5.68
CA GLN A 219 14.49 -1.47 6.76
C GLN A 219 15.94 -1.07 6.43
N LYS A 220 16.70 -1.98 5.80
CA LYS A 220 18.16 -1.84 5.64
C LYS A 220 18.59 -1.51 4.21
N LEU A 221 17.88 -2.02 3.19
CA LEU A 221 18.38 -2.04 1.82
C LEU A 221 17.63 -1.14 0.83
N ILE A 222 16.33 -0.89 1.04
CA ILE A 222 15.47 -0.24 0.04
C ILE A 222 15.98 1.15 -0.37
N SER A 223 16.63 1.86 0.56
CA SER A 223 17.13 3.20 0.33
C SER A 223 18.58 3.25 -0.20
N ILE A 224 19.18 2.13 -0.59
CA ILE A 224 20.56 2.10 -1.12
C ILE A 224 20.48 2.46 -2.62
N PRO A 225 20.82 3.69 -3.03
CA PRO A 225 20.54 4.18 -4.39
C PRO A 225 21.35 3.44 -5.45
N ILE A 226 22.58 3.07 -5.08
CA ILE A 226 23.58 2.42 -5.94
C ILE A 226 23.09 1.05 -6.44
N GLY A 227 22.25 0.36 -5.65
CA GLY A 227 21.83 -1.00 -5.95
C GLY A 227 20.64 -1.13 -6.89
N MET A 228 19.82 -0.09 -7.08
CA MET A 228 18.50 -0.23 -7.70
C MET A 228 18.27 0.62 -8.95
N GLY A 229 19.15 1.60 -9.21
CA GLY A 229 19.07 2.43 -10.41
C GLY A 229 17.77 3.24 -10.53
N TYR A 230 17.14 3.58 -9.40
CA TYR A 230 15.92 4.38 -9.37
C TYR A 230 16.17 5.81 -9.86
N GLN A 231 15.12 6.45 -10.38
CA GLN A 231 15.20 7.90 -10.65
C GLN A 231 15.06 8.69 -9.34
N LYS A 232 15.69 9.86 -9.23
CA LYS A 232 15.70 10.71 -8.02
C LYS A 232 14.34 10.86 -7.31
N PRO A 233 13.21 11.12 -8.00
CA PRO A 233 11.92 11.25 -7.33
C PRO A 233 11.47 9.96 -6.62
N ILE A 234 11.82 8.81 -7.18
CA ILE A 234 11.47 7.48 -6.65
C ILE A 234 12.40 7.16 -5.48
N GLU A 235 13.69 7.46 -5.59
CA GLU A 235 14.65 7.32 -4.50
C GLU A 235 14.21 8.08 -3.26
N LEU A 236 13.76 9.33 -3.43
CA LEU A 236 13.25 10.15 -2.34
C LEU A 236 11.97 9.58 -1.72
N ALA A 237 11.03 9.09 -2.54
CA ALA A 237 9.81 8.47 -2.04
C ALA A 237 10.11 7.18 -1.25
N ILE A 238 11.02 6.35 -1.76
CA ILE A 238 11.49 5.13 -1.11
C ILE A 238 12.25 5.43 0.19
N PHE A 239 13.06 6.49 0.20
CA PHE A 239 13.75 6.94 1.41
C PHE A 239 12.78 7.37 2.51
N HIS A 240 11.75 8.17 2.18
CA HIS A 240 10.71 8.53 3.15
C HIS A 240 9.91 7.32 3.63
N LEU A 241 9.65 6.35 2.75
CA LEU A 241 8.97 5.12 3.15
C LEU A 241 9.80 4.31 4.15
N ARG A 242 11.12 4.26 3.98
CA ARG A 242 12.01 3.63 4.96
C ARG A 242 11.94 4.32 6.34
N ILE A 243 11.87 5.64 6.38
CA ILE A 243 11.72 6.39 7.65
C ILE A 243 10.41 6.02 8.33
N PHE A 244 9.33 5.83 7.57
CA PHE A 244 8.03 5.44 8.13
C PHE A 244 8.00 4.01 8.67
N ILE A 245 8.80 3.10 8.11
CA ILE A 245 8.86 1.68 8.51
C ILE A 245 9.79 1.45 9.72
N LYS A 246 10.71 2.37 9.99
CA LYS A 246 11.56 2.35 11.19
C LYS A 246 10.78 2.76 12.43
#